data_AF-A0A1G8WBG2-F1
#
_entry.id   AF-A0A1G8WBG2-F1
#
_cell.length_a   1.000
_cell.length_b   1.000
_cell.length_c   1.000
_cell.angle_alpha   90.00
_cell.angle_beta   90.00
_cell.angle_gamma   90.00
#
_symmetry.space_group_name_H-M   'P 1'
#
loop_
_entity.id
_entity.type
_entity.pdbx_description
1 polymer ?
#
loop_
_entity_poly.entity_id
_entity_poly.type
_entity_poly.pdbx_seq_one_letter_code
_entity_poly.pdbx_strand_id
1 'polypeptide(L)'
;MPHMRRLSIAVTAGLAATAGLAVPLSPATSAPGSGSSEGTARVFMVNPVQSSNDQGLTDQKDAASAVPDSAYAQVPLTHLDGSGYLRGDYAVVESSTGTPARSATNSFSYDRHQDQFEQVMGYFWVTRAQTYLHTLGFGETLPGVLNEPFSVKINQYGGDNSYQTDKPYRIRLGKGGVDDAEDAEVIVHEYGHAVHASQVPGYGSSLDAGAIGESFGDYLAVTVGLDAAAEFGWPVAADPSCPMDWDSTSYTDAPHCIRSFHLDLTLEDRRNQVHYDGQIWSQALWEIREGYQDLGLTTRDWDTTLIYSQFSYAADTSFQAAAAETYAAAAARDGQAAADLVRDRFAARGITF
;
A
#
# COMPACT_ATOMS: atom_id res chain seq x y z
N MET A 1 -85.09 17.06 9.35
CA MET A 1 -85.19 17.64 7.99
C MET A 1 -84.11 18.72 7.86
N PRO A 2 -83.40 18.89 6.73
CA PRO A 2 -83.46 18.10 5.49
C PRO A 2 -82.13 17.46 5.06
N HIS A 3 -82.27 16.43 4.23
CA HIS A 3 -81.28 15.89 3.30
C HIS A 3 -80.74 16.98 2.35
N MET A 4 -79.52 16.79 1.82
CA MET A 4 -79.20 16.93 0.39
C MET A 4 -77.74 16.49 0.16
N ARG A 5 -77.54 15.32 -0.45
CA ARG A 5 -77.29 15.07 -1.89
C ARG A 5 -75.80 15.24 -2.26
N ARG A 6 -75.15 14.08 -2.49
CA ARG A 6 -73.89 13.95 -3.23
C ARG A 6 -74.04 14.57 -4.62
N LEU A 7 -73.10 15.44 -4.99
CA LEU A 7 -72.86 15.83 -6.37
C LEU A 7 -71.48 15.32 -6.76
N SER A 8 -71.46 14.33 -7.66
CA SER A 8 -70.26 13.87 -8.33
C SER A 8 -69.88 14.91 -9.39
N ILE A 9 -68.73 15.55 -9.24
CA ILE A 9 -68.12 16.36 -10.30
C ILE A 9 -66.96 15.55 -10.87
N ALA A 10 -67.17 15.02 -12.07
CA ALA A 10 -66.11 14.50 -12.90
C ALA A 10 -65.30 15.69 -13.43
N VAL A 11 -64.03 15.80 -13.02
CA VAL A 11 -63.07 16.71 -13.64
C VAL A 11 -62.21 15.87 -14.57
N THR A 12 -62.48 15.98 -15.87
CA THR A 12 -61.59 15.54 -16.94
C THR A 12 -60.35 16.43 -16.96
N ALA A 13 -59.25 15.97 -16.38
CA ALA A 13 -57.94 16.58 -16.59
C ALA A 13 -57.40 16.14 -17.96
N GLY A 14 -57.46 17.06 -18.93
CA GLY A 14 -56.82 16.87 -20.23
C GLY A 14 -55.29 16.84 -20.06
N LEU A 15 -54.66 15.75 -20.50
CA LEU A 15 -53.21 15.72 -20.71
C LEU A 15 -52.87 16.66 -21.88
N ALA A 16 -52.33 17.84 -21.57
CA ALA A 16 -51.56 18.60 -22.54
C ALA A 16 -50.17 17.95 -22.63
N ALA A 17 -49.95 17.14 -23.66
CA ALA A 17 -48.63 16.64 -24.01
C ALA A 17 -47.77 17.80 -24.51
N THR A 18 -46.95 18.36 -23.63
CA THR A 18 -45.87 19.25 -24.02
C THR A 18 -44.76 18.39 -24.62
N ALA A 19 -44.62 18.45 -25.94
CA ALA A 19 -43.47 17.89 -26.65
C ALA A 19 -42.23 18.71 -26.24
N GLY A 20 -41.58 18.29 -25.15
CA GLY A 20 -40.26 18.79 -24.80
C GLY A 20 -39.28 18.39 -25.90
N LEU A 21 -38.76 19.38 -26.62
CA LEU A 21 -37.60 19.22 -27.49
C LEU A 21 -36.45 18.71 -26.62
N ALA A 22 -36.15 17.41 -26.74
CA ALA A 22 -34.95 16.83 -26.15
C ALA A 22 -33.74 17.45 -26.88
N VAL A 23 -33.12 18.43 -26.23
CA VAL A 23 -31.79 18.88 -26.63
C VAL A 23 -30.86 17.69 -26.35
N PRO A 24 -30.17 17.12 -27.35
CA PRO A 24 -29.18 16.10 -27.07
C PRO A 24 -28.10 16.73 -26.20
N LEU A 25 -27.99 16.27 -24.95
CA LEU A 25 -26.82 16.53 -24.11
C LEU A 25 -25.62 16.00 -24.90
N SER A 26 -24.80 16.91 -25.42
CA SER A 26 -23.48 16.52 -25.92
C SER A 26 -22.76 15.81 -24.77
N PRO A 27 -22.12 14.65 -25.00
CA PRO A 27 -21.29 14.06 -23.98
C PRO A 27 -20.27 15.12 -23.57
N ALA A 28 -20.22 15.46 -22.29
CA ALA A 28 -19.20 16.34 -21.75
C ALA A 28 -17.86 15.71 -22.13
N THR A 29 -17.16 16.29 -23.10
CA THR A 29 -15.80 15.89 -23.41
C THR A 29 -15.00 16.18 -22.15
N SER A 30 -14.48 15.12 -21.52
CA SER A 30 -13.51 15.29 -20.43
C SER A 30 -12.47 16.30 -20.90
N ALA A 31 -12.18 17.30 -20.08
CA ALA A 31 -11.15 18.27 -20.42
C ALA A 31 -9.87 17.52 -20.85
N PRO A 32 -9.16 17.98 -21.89
CA PRO A 32 -8.01 17.26 -22.40
C PRO A 32 -6.97 17.07 -21.29
N GLY A 33 -6.43 15.86 -21.19
CA GLY A 33 -5.26 15.55 -20.37
C GLY A 33 -3.97 15.92 -21.10
N SER A 34 -2.83 15.58 -20.50
CA SER A 34 -1.52 15.85 -21.09
C SER A 34 -1.24 15.00 -22.34
N GLY A 35 -1.90 13.84 -22.47
CA GLY A 35 -1.56 12.81 -23.45
C GLY A 35 -0.21 12.12 -23.19
N SER A 36 0.41 12.37 -22.04
CA SER A 36 1.71 11.81 -21.62
C SER A 36 1.53 10.78 -20.52
N SER A 37 2.38 9.74 -20.53
CA SER A 37 2.53 8.78 -19.44
C SER A 37 3.47 9.25 -18.33
N GLU A 38 4.05 10.43 -18.49
CA GLU A 38 4.98 11.03 -17.52
C GLU A 38 4.39 12.29 -16.90
N GLY A 39 4.85 12.60 -15.68
CA GLY A 39 4.42 13.74 -14.90
C GLY A 39 5.40 14.11 -13.79
N THR A 40 4.96 15.00 -12.90
CA THR A 40 5.67 15.39 -11.68
C THR A 40 4.72 15.45 -10.51
N ALA A 41 5.21 15.10 -9.33
CA ALA A 41 4.44 15.10 -8.11
C ALA A 41 5.25 15.64 -6.93
N ARG A 42 4.56 16.32 -6.01
CA ARG A 42 5.06 16.56 -4.65
C ARG A 42 4.53 15.45 -3.76
N VAL A 43 5.44 14.74 -3.11
CA VAL A 43 5.17 13.62 -2.19
C VAL A 43 5.90 13.89 -0.87
N PHE A 44 5.51 13.21 0.21
CA PHE A 44 6.50 12.92 1.23
C PHE A 44 7.57 11.99 0.65
N MET A 45 8.76 11.95 1.25
CA MET A 45 9.73 10.90 0.94
C MET A 45 9.12 9.53 1.35
N VAL A 46 9.73 8.73 2.22
CA VAL A 46 9.00 7.57 2.77
C VAL A 46 7.85 8.09 3.64
N ASN A 47 8.20 8.80 4.70
CA ASN A 47 7.28 9.60 5.48
C ASN A 47 8.07 10.71 6.24
N PRO A 48 7.40 11.65 6.91
CA PRO A 48 8.06 12.74 7.63
C PRO A 48 8.96 12.31 8.79
N VAL A 49 8.60 11.27 9.56
CA VAL A 49 9.40 10.82 10.70
C VAL A 49 10.64 10.08 10.20
N GLN A 50 10.49 9.16 9.24
CA GLN A 50 11.57 8.42 8.62
C GLN A 50 12.65 9.31 8.00
N SER A 51 12.24 10.38 7.31
CA SER A 51 13.15 11.27 6.59
C SER A 51 13.86 12.31 7.48
N SER A 52 13.33 12.58 8.68
CA SER A 52 13.85 13.63 9.57
C SER A 52 14.35 13.12 10.93
N ASN A 53 13.91 11.93 11.35
CA ASN A 53 13.98 11.41 12.71
C ASN A 53 13.32 12.32 13.78
N ASP A 54 12.41 13.21 13.37
CA ASP A 54 11.67 14.06 14.30
C ASP A 54 10.48 13.29 14.91
N GLN A 55 10.74 12.66 16.05
CA GLN A 55 9.76 11.94 16.83
C GLN A 55 8.74 12.87 17.54
N GLY A 56 8.83 14.19 17.35
CA GLY A 56 7.87 15.16 17.87
C GLY A 56 6.80 15.58 16.87
N LEU A 57 6.85 15.09 15.63
CA LEU A 57 5.82 15.35 14.64
C LEU A 57 4.48 14.75 15.07
N THR A 58 3.40 15.45 14.76
CA THR A 58 2.02 15.03 15.05
C THR A 58 1.11 15.54 13.94
N ASP A 59 0.02 14.83 13.69
CA ASP A 59 -0.92 15.13 12.61
C ASP A 59 -1.43 16.60 12.62
N GLN A 60 -1.84 17.13 13.77
CA GLN A 60 -2.40 18.49 13.88
C GLN A 60 -3.56 18.79 12.89
N LYS A 61 -4.36 17.78 12.53
CA LYS A 61 -5.52 17.84 11.63
C LYS A 61 -5.18 18.38 10.26
N ASP A 62 -4.26 17.71 9.57
CA ASP A 62 -3.84 18.05 8.21
C ASP A 62 -3.28 19.46 8.07
N ALA A 63 -2.82 20.07 9.17
CA ALA A 63 -2.19 21.38 9.10
C ALA A 63 -0.89 21.26 8.30
N ALA A 64 -0.77 22.02 7.21
CA ALA A 64 0.45 22.04 6.39
C ALA A 64 1.69 22.42 7.21
N SER A 65 1.54 23.21 8.28
CA SER A 65 2.63 23.59 9.18
C SER A 65 3.07 22.50 10.16
N ALA A 66 2.36 21.38 10.23
CA ALA A 66 2.68 20.27 11.13
C ALA A 66 3.94 19.51 10.68
N VAL A 67 4.21 19.52 9.38
CA VAL A 67 5.32 18.82 8.75
C VAL A 67 6.21 19.82 8.02
N PRO A 68 7.55 19.82 8.24
CA PRO A 68 8.44 20.74 7.56
C PRO A 68 8.53 20.44 6.05
N ASP A 69 8.75 21.50 5.26
CA ASP A 69 8.93 21.40 3.81
C ASP A 69 10.04 20.43 3.39
N SER A 70 11.04 20.21 4.26
CA SER A 70 12.15 19.27 4.04
C SER A 70 11.75 17.79 4.04
N ALA A 71 10.56 17.44 4.53
CA ALA A 71 10.02 16.07 4.44
C ALA A 71 9.42 15.78 3.05
N TYR A 72 9.17 16.82 2.24
CA TYR A 72 8.62 16.69 0.90
C TYR A 72 9.72 16.56 -0.15
N ALA A 73 9.42 15.81 -1.20
CA ALA A 73 10.24 15.71 -2.41
C ALA A 73 9.41 15.98 -3.67
N GLN A 74 10.05 16.52 -4.70
CA GLN A 74 9.49 16.54 -6.05
C GLN A 74 10.01 15.32 -6.81
N VAL A 75 9.09 14.51 -7.32
CA VAL A 75 9.40 13.23 -7.99
C VAL A 75 8.81 13.18 -9.40
N PRO A 76 9.41 12.40 -10.32
CA PRO A 76 8.74 12.05 -11.55
C PRO A 76 7.56 11.11 -11.27
N LEU A 77 6.46 11.29 -12.00
CA LEU A 77 5.42 10.29 -12.14
C LEU A 77 5.58 9.57 -13.48
N THR A 78 5.33 8.27 -13.48
CA THR A 78 5.42 7.39 -14.64
C THR A 78 4.15 6.55 -14.76
N HIS A 79 3.96 5.89 -15.90
CA HIS A 79 2.81 5.01 -16.19
C HIS A 79 1.44 5.68 -16.17
N LEU A 80 1.34 7.00 -16.38
CA LEU A 80 0.04 7.68 -16.48
C LEU A 80 -0.68 7.31 -17.80
N ASP A 81 -2.02 7.31 -17.78
CA ASP A 81 -2.84 7.02 -18.96
C ASP A 81 -3.03 8.25 -19.90
N GLY A 82 -2.43 9.39 -19.55
CA GLY A 82 -2.54 10.65 -20.29
C GLY A 82 -3.87 11.39 -20.12
N SER A 83 -4.82 10.89 -19.33
CA SER A 83 -6.12 11.53 -19.07
C SER A 83 -6.03 12.80 -18.22
N GLY A 84 -4.89 13.00 -17.56
CA GLY A 84 -4.66 14.05 -16.58
C GLY A 84 -5.14 13.70 -15.18
N TYR A 85 -5.67 12.50 -14.96
CA TYR A 85 -5.94 11.94 -13.63
C TYR A 85 -4.79 11.01 -13.19
N LEU A 86 -4.75 10.68 -11.89
CA LEU A 86 -3.83 9.68 -11.34
C LEU A 86 -4.32 8.26 -11.66
N ARG A 87 -4.17 7.87 -12.92
CA ARG A 87 -4.57 6.59 -13.48
C ARG A 87 -3.50 6.10 -14.42
N GLY A 88 -3.24 4.81 -14.41
CA GLY A 88 -2.11 4.25 -15.10
C GLY A 88 -2.10 2.74 -15.20
N ASP A 89 -0.99 2.21 -15.74
CA ASP A 89 -0.80 0.77 -15.97
C ASP A 89 -0.74 -0.03 -14.67
N TYR A 90 -0.26 0.58 -13.58
CA TYR A 90 -0.06 -0.09 -12.30
C TYR A 90 -1.01 0.37 -11.20
N ALA A 91 -1.46 1.63 -11.24
CA ALA A 91 -2.31 2.21 -10.21
C ALA A 91 -3.47 3.01 -10.82
N VAL A 92 -4.66 2.85 -10.25
CA VAL A 92 -5.84 3.67 -10.56
C VAL A 92 -6.38 4.25 -9.26
N VAL A 93 -6.21 5.56 -9.07
CA VAL A 93 -6.75 6.22 -7.88
C VAL A 93 -8.24 6.50 -8.06
N GLU A 94 -9.02 5.94 -7.14
CA GLU A 94 -10.44 6.21 -6.98
C GLU A 94 -10.65 7.16 -5.79
N SER A 95 -10.89 8.44 -6.06
CA SER A 95 -11.38 9.37 -5.04
C SER A 95 -12.85 9.08 -4.77
N SER A 96 -13.19 8.80 -3.51
CA SER A 96 -14.56 8.57 -3.07
C SER A 96 -15.09 9.62 -2.10
N THR A 97 -14.20 10.43 -1.54
CA THR A 97 -14.49 11.72 -0.93
C THR A 97 -13.44 12.74 -1.43
N GLY A 98 -13.81 14.01 -1.51
CA GLY A 98 -12.93 15.05 -2.04
C GLY A 98 -12.95 15.21 -3.56
N THR A 99 -12.16 16.16 -4.06
CA THR A 99 -12.02 16.42 -5.49
C THR A 99 -10.93 15.51 -6.06
N PRO A 100 -11.21 14.70 -7.10
CA PRO A 100 -10.19 13.88 -7.74
C PRO A 100 -9.00 14.73 -8.21
N ALA A 101 -7.78 14.30 -7.90
CA ALA A 101 -6.57 14.94 -8.39
C ALA A 101 -6.55 14.93 -9.92
N ARG A 102 -6.44 16.12 -10.53
CA ARG A 102 -6.42 16.29 -11.98
C ARG A 102 -5.49 17.42 -12.39
N SER A 103 -4.64 17.15 -13.39
CA SER A 103 -3.73 18.13 -13.98
C SER A 103 -3.68 17.99 -15.50
N ALA A 104 -3.91 19.08 -16.24
CA ALA A 104 -3.82 19.06 -17.70
C ALA A 104 -2.37 18.91 -18.21
N THR A 105 -1.38 19.15 -17.35
CA THR A 105 0.05 19.08 -17.66
C THR A 105 0.75 17.96 -16.89
N ASN A 106 0.02 17.07 -16.21
CA ASN A 106 0.55 16.05 -15.29
C ASN A 106 1.51 16.61 -14.22
N SER A 107 1.25 17.82 -13.72
CA SER A 107 1.95 18.37 -12.55
C SER A 107 1.01 18.40 -11.36
N PHE A 108 1.35 17.65 -10.32
CA PHE A 108 0.56 17.43 -9.12
C PHE A 108 1.34 17.87 -7.88
N SER A 109 1.31 19.16 -7.57
CA SER A 109 2.00 19.73 -6.40
C SER A 109 0.98 20.14 -5.35
N TYR A 110 0.76 19.27 -4.38
CA TYR A 110 -0.13 19.50 -3.24
C TYR A 110 0.67 19.40 -1.93
N ASP A 111 0.19 20.04 -0.87
CA ASP A 111 0.61 19.77 0.49
C ASP A 111 -0.44 18.92 1.22
N ARG A 112 -0.10 18.45 2.42
CA ARG A 112 -0.92 17.52 3.19
C ARG A 112 -2.31 18.05 3.56
N HIS A 113 -2.53 19.37 3.54
CA HIS A 113 -3.84 19.94 3.83
C HIS A 113 -4.88 19.65 2.73
N GLN A 114 -4.45 19.11 1.59
CA GLN A 114 -5.27 18.93 0.41
C GLN A 114 -5.48 17.43 0.18
N ASP A 115 -6.73 16.95 0.12
CA ASP A 115 -7.07 15.54 -0.15
C ASP A 115 -6.41 14.95 -1.42
N GLN A 116 -5.95 15.80 -2.34
CA GLN A 116 -5.21 15.37 -3.53
C GLN A 116 -3.79 14.90 -3.22
N PHE A 117 -3.20 15.34 -2.10
CA PHE A 117 -1.88 14.90 -1.68
C PHE A 117 -1.86 13.40 -1.37
N GLU A 118 -2.81 12.92 -0.57
CA GLU A 118 -3.05 11.49 -0.30
C GLU A 118 -3.23 10.67 -1.60
N GLN A 119 -3.94 11.23 -2.57
CA GLN A 119 -4.13 10.61 -3.89
C GLN A 119 -2.81 10.49 -4.66
N VAL A 120 -1.97 11.53 -4.61
CA VAL A 120 -0.64 11.53 -5.23
C VAL A 120 0.27 10.51 -4.57
N MET A 121 0.30 10.46 -3.24
CA MET A 121 1.04 9.46 -2.46
C MET A 121 0.62 8.05 -2.86
N GLY A 122 -0.69 7.76 -2.86
CA GLY A 122 -1.23 6.46 -3.24
C GLY A 122 -0.86 6.02 -4.66
N TYR A 123 -0.93 6.93 -5.64
CA TYR A 123 -0.50 6.62 -7.01
C TYR A 123 1.00 6.35 -7.10
N PHE A 124 1.81 7.24 -6.52
CA PHE A 124 3.27 7.16 -6.60
C PHE A 124 3.79 5.89 -5.94
N TRP A 125 3.37 5.59 -4.70
CA TRP A 125 3.92 4.47 -3.93
C TRP A 125 3.46 3.10 -4.43
N VAL A 126 2.22 2.96 -4.94
CA VAL A 126 1.80 1.72 -5.62
C VAL A 126 2.55 1.52 -6.94
N THR A 127 2.72 2.58 -7.73
CA THR A 127 3.51 2.53 -8.96
C THR A 127 4.97 2.17 -8.67
N ARG A 128 5.53 2.70 -7.57
CA ARG A 128 6.90 2.41 -7.13
C ARG A 128 7.04 0.96 -6.69
N ALA A 129 6.10 0.42 -5.91
CA ALA A 129 6.11 -0.97 -5.48
C ALA A 129 6.03 -1.92 -6.68
N GLN A 130 5.12 -1.69 -7.64
CA GLN A 130 5.04 -2.52 -8.85
C GLN A 130 6.32 -2.42 -9.69
N THR A 131 6.88 -1.21 -9.86
CA THR A 131 8.15 -1.03 -10.57
C THR A 131 9.28 -1.79 -9.87
N TYR A 132 9.33 -1.76 -8.54
CA TYR A 132 10.30 -2.53 -7.76
C TYR A 132 10.22 -4.02 -8.09
N LEU A 133 9.03 -4.61 -8.09
CA LEU A 133 8.81 -6.01 -8.47
C LEU A 133 9.33 -6.32 -9.88
N HIS A 134 9.10 -5.45 -10.86
CA HIS A 134 9.66 -5.58 -12.21
C HIS A 134 11.20 -5.51 -12.21
N THR A 135 11.82 -4.65 -11.40
CA THR A 135 13.29 -4.57 -11.29
C THR A 135 13.92 -5.83 -10.69
N LEU A 136 13.18 -6.58 -9.87
CA LEU A 136 13.57 -7.90 -9.38
C LEU A 136 13.34 -9.01 -10.42
N GLY A 137 12.64 -8.70 -11.51
CA GLY A 137 12.39 -9.59 -12.65
C GLY A 137 11.01 -10.22 -12.67
N PHE A 138 10.10 -9.94 -11.72
CA PHE A 138 8.73 -10.45 -11.74
C PHE A 138 7.93 -9.82 -12.87
N GLY A 139 7.33 -10.66 -13.73
CA GLY A 139 6.67 -10.21 -14.96
C GLY A 139 7.62 -10.01 -16.14
N GLU A 140 8.94 -10.11 -15.91
CA GLU A 140 9.98 -10.05 -16.94
C GLU A 140 10.59 -11.45 -17.18
N THR A 141 11.43 -11.90 -16.25
CA THR A 141 12.13 -13.20 -16.30
C THR A 141 11.62 -14.21 -15.28
N LEU A 142 10.87 -13.73 -14.28
CA LEU A 142 10.19 -14.53 -13.26
C LEU A 142 8.67 -14.44 -13.49
N PRO A 143 7.86 -15.36 -12.91
CA PRO A 143 6.41 -15.28 -13.00
C PRO A 143 5.88 -13.89 -12.59
N GLY A 144 4.83 -13.42 -13.26
CA GLY A 144 4.22 -12.13 -12.93
C GLY A 144 3.58 -12.12 -11.54
N VAL A 145 3.70 -10.98 -10.86
CA VAL A 145 3.03 -10.68 -9.58
C VAL A 145 2.23 -9.41 -9.79
N LEU A 146 0.94 -9.44 -9.48
CA LEU A 146 0.01 -8.30 -9.57
C LEU A 146 0.18 -7.39 -10.81
N ASN A 147 0.38 -8.01 -11.99
CA ASN A 147 0.71 -7.30 -13.23
C ASN A 147 -0.54 -6.73 -13.93
N GLU A 148 -1.37 -6.00 -13.19
CA GLU A 148 -2.58 -5.33 -13.68
C GLU A 148 -2.82 -4.01 -12.93
N PRO A 149 -3.57 -3.04 -13.51
CA PRO A 149 -3.87 -1.80 -12.82
C PRO A 149 -4.61 -2.05 -11.51
N PHE A 150 -4.01 -1.64 -10.40
CA PHE A 150 -4.57 -1.90 -9.08
C PHE A 150 -5.31 -0.67 -8.54
N SER A 151 -6.52 -0.90 -8.01
CA SER A 151 -7.39 0.18 -7.53
C SER A 151 -6.93 0.65 -6.13
N VAL A 152 -6.64 1.94 -6.02
CA VAL A 152 -6.28 2.60 -4.76
C VAL A 152 -7.41 3.53 -4.38
N LYS A 153 -8.12 3.19 -3.30
CA LYS A 153 -9.24 3.98 -2.83
C LYS A 153 -8.85 4.83 -1.64
N ILE A 154 -8.77 6.12 -1.92
CA ILE A 154 -8.51 7.14 -0.90
C ILE A 154 -9.85 7.52 -0.26
N ASN A 155 -9.89 7.48 1.07
CA ASN A 155 -10.93 8.04 1.95
C ASN A 155 -12.26 7.28 2.01
N GLN A 156 -12.26 6.03 2.52
CA GLN A 156 -13.55 5.36 2.82
C GLN A 156 -13.77 4.91 4.26
N TYR A 157 -12.84 5.19 5.17
CA TYR A 157 -13.03 4.91 6.59
C TYR A 157 -12.64 6.14 7.39
N GLY A 158 -13.55 6.65 8.22
CA GLY A 158 -13.25 7.75 9.16
C GLY A 158 -12.60 7.27 10.45
N GLY A 159 -12.14 6.02 10.48
CA GLY A 159 -11.31 5.47 11.53
C GLY A 159 -9.90 5.21 11.02
N ASP A 160 -9.03 4.92 11.97
CA ASP A 160 -7.61 4.58 11.79
C ASP A 160 -7.54 3.09 11.43
N ASN A 161 -7.63 2.78 10.13
CA ASN A 161 -7.54 1.42 9.61
C ASN A 161 -7.50 1.41 8.07
N SER A 162 -6.42 0.88 7.52
CA SER A 162 -6.29 0.50 6.11
C SER A 162 -6.50 -1.01 5.92
N TYR A 163 -6.88 -1.39 4.70
CA TYR A 163 -7.02 -2.81 4.34
C TYR A 163 -7.11 -3.03 2.82
N GLN A 164 -6.58 -4.15 2.37
CA GLN A 164 -6.91 -4.75 1.08
C GLN A 164 -8.26 -5.48 1.13
N THR A 165 -9.02 -5.45 0.03
CA THR A 165 -10.21 -6.30 -0.16
C THR A 165 -10.14 -7.06 -1.47
N ASP A 166 -10.59 -8.32 -1.50
CA ASP A 166 -10.62 -9.13 -2.73
C ASP A 166 -11.81 -8.84 -3.65
N LYS A 167 -12.92 -8.36 -3.08
CA LYS A 167 -14.16 -8.10 -3.80
C LYS A 167 -14.84 -6.86 -3.26
N PRO A 168 -14.69 -5.70 -3.92
CA PRO A 168 -13.82 -5.42 -5.08
C PRO A 168 -12.31 -5.51 -4.77
N TYR A 169 -11.48 -6.01 -5.69
CA TYR A 169 -10.02 -6.09 -5.55
C TYR A 169 -9.38 -4.69 -5.52
N ARG A 170 -8.99 -4.19 -4.34
CA ARG A 170 -8.46 -2.83 -4.11
C ARG A 170 -7.78 -2.67 -2.75
N ILE A 171 -6.99 -1.61 -2.58
CA ILE A 171 -6.60 -1.06 -1.27
C ILE A 171 -7.57 0.04 -0.87
N ARG A 172 -7.84 0.14 0.43
CA ARG A 172 -8.58 1.24 1.05
C ARG A 172 -7.72 1.85 2.14
N LEU A 173 -7.55 3.16 2.08
CA LEU A 173 -6.78 3.91 3.06
C LEU A 173 -7.70 4.71 4.00
N GLY A 174 -7.38 4.64 5.29
CA GLY A 174 -8.07 5.29 6.41
C GLY A 174 -7.75 6.79 6.55
N LYS A 175 -8.30 7.40 7.61
CA LYS A 175 -8.13 8.84 7.97
C LYS A 175 -8.00 9.06 9.49
N GLY A 176 -7.57 8.04 10.22
CA GLY A 176 -7.65 8.09 11.67
C GLY A 176 -6.31 8.45 12.29
N GLY A 177 -6.26 9.56 13.01
CA GLY A 177 -4.98 10.04 13.53
C GLY A 177 -4.23 10.78 12.43
N VAL A 178 -3.12 10.21 11.97
CA VAL A 178 -2.49 10.60 10.71
C VAL A 178 -3.32 9.96 9.59
N ASP A 179 -3.50 10.66 8.47
CA ASP A 179 -4.13 10.04 7.31
C ASP A 179 -3.20 8.93 6.76
N ASP A 180 -3.67 7.68 6.74
CA ASP A 180 -2.88 6.49 6.35
C ASP A 180 -2.19 6.63 4.97
N ALA A 181 -2.78 7.42 4.07
CA ALA A 181 -2.24 7.73 2.75
C ALA A 181 -1.10 8.78 2.76
N GLU A 182 -0.72 9.28 3.93
CA GLU A 182 0.45 10.13 4.15
C GLU A 182 1.70 9.35 4.56
N ASP A 183 1.58 8.05 4.83
CA ASP A 183 2.72 7.18 5.10
C ASP A 183 2.91 6.17 3.96
N ALA A 184 4.05 6.26 3.26
CA ALA A 184 4.38 5.34 2.18
C ALA A 184 4.34 3.88 2.64
N GLU A 185 4.74 3.62 3.89
CA GLU A 185 4.87 2.27 4.40
C GLU A 185 3.50 1.64 4.63
N VAL A 186 2.48 2.41 5.02
CA VAL A 186 1.09 1.93 5.08
C VAL A 186 0.58 1.59 3.67
N ILE A 187 0.79 2.48 2.69
CA ILE A 187 0.35 2.26 1.31
C ILE A 187 0.95 0.96 0.73
N VAL A 188 2.25 0.76 0.91
CA VAL A 188 2.96 -0.39 0.35
C VAL A 188 2.68 -1.67 1.14
N HIS A 189 2.46 -1.60 2.45
CA HIS A 189 2.03 -2.75 3.25
C HIS A 189 0.73 -3.35 2.70
N GLU A 190 -0.26 -2.51 2.45
CA GLU A 190 -1.54 -2.93 1.89
C GLU A 190 -1.41 -3.48 0.46
N TYR A 191 -0.47 -2.93 -0.30
CA TYR A 191 -0.08 -3.49 -1.60
C TYR A 191 0.60 -4.87 -1.46
N GLY A 192 1.35 -5.10 -0.39
CA GLY A 192 1.92 -6.40 -0.03
C GLY A 192 0.87 -7.49 0.13
N HIS A 193 -0.29 -7.19 0.74
CA HIS A 193 -1.42 -8.13 0.76
C HIS A 193 -1.94 -8.47 -0.64
N ALA A 194 -2.04 -7.47 -1.52
CA ALA A 194 -2.45 -7.69 -2.90
C ALA A 194 -1.44 -8.56 -3.66
N VAL A 195 -0.14 -8.33 -3.45
CA VAL A 195 0.95 -9.18 -3.99
C VAL A 195 0.75 -10.64 -3.58
N HIS A 196 0.58 -10.93 -2.27
CA HIS A 196 0.31 -12.29 -1.78
C HIS A 196 -0.93 -12.90 -2.41
N ALA A 197 -2.04 -12.17 -2.40
CA ALA A 197 -3.31 -12.65 -2.96
C ALA A 197 -3.21 -12.96 -4.47
N SER A 198 -2.35 -12.23 -5.20
CA SER A 198 -2.11 -12.48 -6.64
C SER A 198 -1.33 -13.76 -6.91
N GLN A 199 -0.46 -14.17 -5.98
CA GLN A 199 0.35 -15.39 -6.08
C GLN A 199 -0.42 -16.60 -5.55
N VAL A 200 -1.13 -16.43 -4.44
CA VAL A 200 -1.88 -17.48 -3.74
C VAL A 200 -3.30 -17.00 -3.47
N PRO A 201 -4.26 -17.28 -4.36
CA PRO A 201 -5.65 -16.90 -4.16
C PRO A 201 -6.23 -17.44 -2.84
N GLY A 202 -6.75 -16.54 -2.00
CA GLY A 202 -7.30 -16.88 -0.68
C GLY A 202 -6.25 -17.03 0.43
N TYR A 203 -5.02 -16.53 0.22
CA TYR A 203 -3.99 -16.46 1.26
C TYR A 203 -4.48 -15.79 2.55
N GLY A 204 -3.87 -16.13 3.68
CA GLY A 204 -4.26 -15.61 4.99
C GLY A 204 -5.43 -16.35 5.63
N SER A 205 -5.76 -17.56 5.15
CA SER A 205 -6.91 -18.33 5.65
C SER A 205 -6.67 -19.02 7.01
N SER A 206 -5.46 -18.93 7.57
CA SER A 206 -5.06 -19.38 8.90
C SER A 206 -4.37 -18.26 9.68
N LEU A 207 -4.22 -18.41 11.01
CA LEU A 207 -3.50 -17.42 11.82
C LEU A 207 -2.04 -17.25 11.39
N ASP A 208 -1.36 -18.35 11.07
CA ASP A 208 0.03 -18.31 10.58
C ASP A 208 0.12 -17.63 9.21
N ALA A 209 -0.76 -18.00 8.27
CA ALA A 209 -0.77 -17.39 6.95
C ALA A 209 -1.10 -15.89 7.04
N GLY A 210 -2.04 -15.51 7.91
CA GLY A 210 -2.35 -14.10 8.19
C GLY A 210 -1.14 -13.36 8.74
N ALA A 211 -0.46 -13.92 9.75
CA ALA A 211 0.74 -13.32 10.34
C ALA A 211 1.92 -13.21 9.34
N ILE A 212 2.10 -14.19 8.44
CA ILE A 212 3.08 -14.09 7.34
C ILE A 212 2.68 -12.97 6.38
N GLY A 213 1.37 -12.82 6.09
CA GLY A 213 0.84 -11.74 5.26
C GLY A 213 1.13 -10.35 5.83
N GLU A 214 0.80 -10.13 7.10
CA GLU A 214 1.11 -8.88 7.83
C GLU A 214 2.62 -8.57 7.80
N SER A 215 3.42 -9.60 8.10
CA SER A 215 4.88 -9.47 8.11
C SER A 215 5.46 -9.13 6.74
N PHE A 216 4.94 -9.75 5.68
CA PHE A 216 5.40 -9.47 4.32
C PHE A 216 5.01 -8.06 3.88
N GLY A 217 3.82 -7.58 4.26
CA GLY A 217 3.41 -6.19 4.04
C GLY A 217 4.41 -5.21 4.65
N ASP A 218 4.74 -5.39 5.93
CA ASP A 218 5.73 -4.54 6.62
C ASP A 218 7.12 -4.60 5.96
N TYR A 219 7.59 -5.80 5.66
CA TYR A 219 8.90 -6.00 5.06
C TYR A 219 9.00 -5.37 3.67
N LEU A 220 7.96 -5.54 2.84
CA LEU A 220 7.90 -4.96 1.50
C LEU A 220 7.86 -3.43 1.57
N ALA A 221 7.09 -2.87 2.50
CA ALA A 221 6.99 -1.44 2.74
C ALA A 221 8.35 -0.79 3.00
N VAL A 222 9.08 -1.30 4.00
CA VAL A 222 10.43 -0.81 4.32
C VAL A 222 11.38 -1.01 3.14
N THR A 223 11.33 -2.16 2.49
CA THR A 223 12.22 -2.48 1.36
C THR A 223 12.03 -1.52 0.19
N VAL A 224 10.79 -1.26 -0.22
CA VAL A 224 10.46 -0.33 -1.31
C VAL A 224 10.80 1.11 -0.91
N GLY A 225 10.57 1.49 0.34
CA GLY A 225 10.95 2.80 0.88
C GLY A 225 12.46 3.04 0.82
N LEU A 226 13.26 2.05 1.26
CA LEU A 226 14.73 2.11 1.21
C LEU A 226 15.26 2.13 -0.23
N ASP A 227 14.65 1.38 -1.13
CA ASP A 227 15.03 1.39 -2.55
C ASP A 227 14.77 2.75 -3.20
N ALA A 228 13.61 3.36 -2.94
CA ALA A 228 13.30 4.71 -3.39
C ALA A 228 14.24 5.75 -2.77
N ALA A 229 14.52 5.65 -1.47
CA ALA A 229 15.45 6.57 -0.80
C ALA A 229 16.85 6.49 -1.41
N ALA A 230 17.33 5.29 -1.74
CA ALA A 230 18.61 5.10 -2.43
C ALA A 230 18.59 5.68 -3.86
N GLU A 231 17.51 5.48 -4.63
CA GLU A 231 17.38 6.01 -5.99
C GLU A 231 17.37 7.54 -6.02
N PHE A 232 16.59 8.17 -5.15
CA PHE A 232 16.40 9.62 -5.13
C PHE A 232 17.40 10.36 -4.22
N GLY A 233 18.25 9.65 -3.49
CA GLY A 233 19.20 10.23 -2.55
C GLY A 233 18.53 10.88 -1.34
N TRP A 234 17.42 10.32 -0.87
CA TRP A 234 16.70 10.79 0.31
C TRP A 234 17.39 10.34 1.61
N PRO A 235 17.30 11.11 2.69
CA PRO A 235 17.73 10.67 4.01
C PRO A 235 16.92 9.44 4.47
N VAL A 236 17.62 8.53 5.14
CA VAL A 236 17.03 7.49 5.99
C VAL A 236 17.49 7.84 7.40
N ALA A 237 16.66 8.57 8.14
CA ALA A 237 17.06 9.21 9.39
C ALA A 237 16.53 8.47 10.63
N ALA A 238 15.34 7.86 10.54
CA ALA A 238 14.82 6.95 11.55
C ALA A 238 15.29 5.50 11.31
N ASP A 239 15.10 4.64 12.32
CA ASP A 239 15.45 3.22 12.24
C ASP A 239 14.48 2.48 11.30
N PRO A 240 14.95 1.90 10.17
CA PRO A 240 14.09 1.22 9.21
C PRO A 240 13.47 -0.08 9.74
N SER A 241 13.90 -0.57 10.91
CA SER A 241 13.25 -1.70 11.57
C SER A 241 11.96 -1.32 12.32
N CYS A 242 11.57 -0.04 12.25
CA CYS A 242 10.32 0.52 12.81
C CYS A 242 9.42 1.04 11.67
N PRO A 243 8.70 0.16 10.94
CA PRO A 243 7.75 0.59 9.91
C PRO A 243 6.62 1.49 10.45
N MET A 244 6.10 2.34 9.57
CA MET A 244 4.94 3.22 9.73
C MET A 244 5.08 4.20 10.90
N ASP A 245 6.29 4.72 11.10
CA ASP A 245 6.63 5.57 12.25
C ASP A 245 5.88 6.93 12.23
N TRP A 246 5.55 7.47 11.06
CA TRP A 246 4.71 8.68 10.94
C TRP A 246 3.27 8.41 11.34
N ASP A 247 2.66 7.38 10.74
CA ASP A 247 1.29 6.97 11.09
C ASP A 247 1.19 6.70 12.60
N SER A 248 2.24 6.06 13.15
CA SER A 248 2.39 5.69 14.56
C SER A 248 2.42 6.83 15.56
N THR A 249 2.65 8.06 15.12
CA THR A 249 2.64 9.24 16.01
C THR A 249 1.29 9.46 16.70
N SER A 250 0.21 8.93 16.14
CA SER A 250 -1.14 9.10 16.67
C SER A 250 -1.49 8.14 17.81
N TYR A 251 -0.75 7.04 17.96
CA TYR A 251 -1.16 5.94 18.84
C TYR A 251 -0.02 5.28 19.63
N THR A 252 1.24 5.65 19.40
CA THR A 252 2.40 5.13 20.15
C THR A 252 3.16 6.24 20.88
N ASP A 253 3.97 5.86 21.88
CA ASP A 253 4.98 6.75 22.45
C ASP A 253 6.27 6.69 21.60
N ALA A 254 7.05 7.78 21.61
CA ALA A 254 8.34 7.83 20.91
C ALA A 254 9.39 6.87 21.51
N PRO A 255 10.26 6.23 20.70
CA PRO A 255 10.26 6.27 19.23
C PRO A 255 9.05 5.55 18.64
N HIS A 256 8.40 6.19 17.67
CA HIS A 256 7.14 5.73 17.10
C HIS A 256 7.36 4.54 16.18
N CYS A 257 6.55 3.51 16.38
CA CYS A 257 6.70 2.22 15.72
C CYS A 257 5.44 1.37 15.98
N ILE A 258 4.64 1.08 14.96
CA ILE A 258 3.45 0.24 15.13
C ILE A 258 3.84 -1.23 15.38
N ARG A 259 4.93 -1.67 14.75
CA ARG A 259 5.51 -3.01 14.79
C ARG A 259 7.02 -2.91 14.56
N SER A 260 7.80 -3.79 15.16
CA SER A 260 9.27 -3.77 15.10
C SER A 260 9.87 -5.08 14.58
N PHE A 261 10.99 -4.98 13.86
CA PHE A 261 11.77 -6.12 13.37
C PHE A 261 12.92 -6.53 14.31
N HIS A 262 12.93 -6.08 15.57
CA HIS A 262 14.06 -6.33 16.48
C HIS A 262 13.63 -6.67 17.93
N LEU A 263 12.42 -7.19 18.12
CA LEU A 263 11.88 -7.52 19.46
C LEU A 263 12.34 -8.87 20.03
N ASP A 264 13.07 -9.66 19.24
CA ASP A 264 13.49 -11.04 19.54
C ASP A 264 12.34 -11.99 19.87
N LEU A 265 11.15 -11.73 19.33
CA LEU A 265 9.98 -12.59 19.53
C LEU A 265 10.19 -13.96 18.88
N THR A 266 9.70 -14.98 19.54
CA THR A 266 9.71 -16.36 19.05
C THR A 266 8.29 -16.93 19.00
N LEU A 267 8.13 -18.15 18.46
CA LEU A 267 6.87 -18.88 18.52
C LEU A 267 6.28 -19.02 19.94
N GLU A 268 7.12 -18.96 20.99
CA GLU A 268 6.67 -19.03 22.39
C GLU A 268 5.95 -17.75 22.84
N ASP A 269 6.19 -16.62 22.18
CA ASP A 269 5.64 -15.30 22.53
C ASP A 269 4.30 -15.00 21.86
N ARG A 270 3.78 -15.92 21.05
CA ARG A 270 2.56 -15.74 20.24
C ARG A 270 1.35 -15.34 21.07
N ARG A 271 0.50 -14.50 20.46
CA ARG A 271 -0.75 -13.98 21.05
C ARG A 271 -2.00 -14.33 20.24
N ASN A 272 -1.86 -15.11 19.16
CA ASN A 272 -2.93 -15.42 18.20
C ASN A 272 -3.53 -14.14 17.59
N GLN A 273 -2.66 -13.20 17.24
CA GLN A 273 -3.01 -11.94 16.57
C GLN A 273 -2.04 -11.73 15.42
N VAL A 274 -2.57 -11.68 14.20
CA VAL A 274 -1.77 -11.68 12.97
C VAL A 274 -0.71 -10.57 12.95
N HIS A 275 -1.07 -9.34 13.33
CA HIS A 275 -0.14 -8.20 13.39
C HIS A 275 0.97 -8.39 14.43
N TYR A 276 0.63 -8.89 15.63
CA TYR A 276 1.62 -9.10 16.69
C TYR A 276 2.53 -10.28 16.37
N ASP A 277 1.94 -11.41 15.97
CA ASP A 277 2.65 -12.66 15.66
C ASP A 277 3.48 -12.53 14.38
N GLY A 278 3.09 -11.65 13.46
CA GLY A 278 3.86 -11.33 12.25
C GLY A 278 5.24 -10.74 12.53
N GLN A 279 5.46 -10.10 13.69
CA GLN A 279 6.78 -9.57 14.07
C GLN A 279 7.82 -10.68 14.26
N ILE A 280 7.38 -11.91 14.61
CA ILE A 280 8.25 -13.10 14.69
C ILE A 280 8.86 -13.40 13.32
N TRP A 281 8.01 -13.39 12.28
CA TRP A 281 8.45 -13.61 10.90
C TRP A 281 9.25 -12.41 10.38
N SER A 282 8.83 -11.18 10.68
CA SER A 282 9.44 -9.95 10.18
C SER A 282 10.90 -9.82 10.58
N GLN A 283 11.21 -10.12 11.85
CA GLN A 283 12.60 -10.10 12.31
C GLN A 283 13.46 -11.15 11.60
N ALA A 284 12.95 -12.36 11.35
CA ALA A 284 13.70 -13.33 10.55
C ALA A 284 13.97 -12.79 9.14
N LEU A 285 12.97 -12.19 8.49
CA LEU A 285 13.16 -11.61 7.15
C LEU A 285 14.22 -10.50 7.14
N TRP A 286 14.20 -9.64 8.15
CA TRP A 286 15.17 -8.55 8.29
C TRP A 286 16.59 -9.06 8.51
N GLU A 287 16.78 -10.00 9.44
CA GLU A 287 18.10 -10.58 9.72
C GLU A 287 18.64 -11.44 8.57
N ILE A 288 17.77 -12.05 7.75
CA ILE A 288 18.19 -12.74 6.53
C ILE A 288 18.64 -11.72 5.49
N ARG A 289 17.89 -10.63 5.29
CA ARG A 289 18.25 -9.53 4.38
C ARG A 289 19.65 -9.00 4.68
N GLU A 290 19.93 -8.71 5.96
CA GLU A 290 21.26 -8.27 6.41
C GLU A 290 22.32 -9.35 6.20
N GLY A 291 22.03 -10.60 6.58
CA GLY A 291 22.96 -11.71 6.39
C GLY A 291 23.28 -12.03 4.93
N TYR A 292 22.37 -11.76 3.99
CA TYR A 292 22.65 -11.87 2.55
C TYR A 292 23.78 -10.93 2.13
N GLN A 293 23.81 -9.71 2.68
CA GLN A 293 24.89 -8.76 2.43
C GLN A 293 26.23 -9.26 2.98
N ASP A 294 26.23 -9.89 4.15
CA ASP A 294 27.42 -10.51 4.74
C ASP A 294 27.96 -11.68 3.89
N LEU A 295 27.08 -12.36 3.14
CA LEU A 295 27.45 -13.39 2.17
C LEU A 295 27.94 -12.83 0.82
N GLY A 296 27.92 -11.50 0.65
CA GLY A 296 28.28 -10.83 -0.60
C GLY A 296 27.16 -10.83 -1.66
N LEU A 297 25.94 -11.18 -1.26
CA LEU A 297 24.73 -11.02 -2.07
C LEU A 297 24.12 -9.63 -1.83
N THR A 298 23.17 -9.24 -2.66
CA THR A 298 22.44 -7.98 -2.51
C THR A 298 21.15 -8.19 -1.73
N THR A 299 20.60 -7.10 -1.17
CA THR A 299 19.26 -7.13 -0.57
C THR A 299 18.21 -7.51 -1.61
N ARG A 300 18.40 -7.09 -2.87
CA ARG A 300 17.54 -7.46 -3.99
C ARG A 300 17.58 -8.97 -4.31
N ASP A 301 18.72 -9.65 -4.10
CA ASP A 301 18.78 -11.11 -4.25
C ASP A 301 17.86 -11.79 -3.23
N TRP A 302 17.90 -11.34 -1.97
CA TRP A 302 17.00 -11.81 -0.92
C TRP A 302 15.54 -11.49 -1.23
N ASP A 303 15.23 -10.24 -1.58
CA ASP A 303 13.85 -9.83 -1.88
C ASP A 303 13.26 -10.67 -3.02
N THR A 304 14.07 -10.93 -4.05
CA THR A 304 13.66 -11.78 -5.17
C THR A 304 13.40 -13.20 -4.69
N THR A 305 14.26 -13.76 -3.84
CA THR A 305 14.09 -15.12 -3.29
C THR A 305 12.88 -15.24 -2.37
N LEU A 306 12.66 -14.26 -1.49
CA LEU A 306 11.50 -14.21 -0.60
C LEU A 306 10.18 -14.11 -1.37
N ILE A 307 10.09 -13.23 -2.37
CA ILE A 307 8.87 -13.08 -3.18
C ILE A 307 8.67 -14.31 -4.07
N TYR A 308 9.76 -14.90 -4.58
CA TYR A 308 9.70 -16.11 -5.40
C TYR A 308 9.21 -17.34 -4.60
N SER A 309 9.62 -17.49 -3.34
CA SER A 309 9.19 -18.63 -2.50
C SER A 309 7.69 -18.65 -2.25
N GLN A 310 7.04 -17.49 -2.24
CA GLN A 310 5.61 -17.35 -1.97
C GLN A 310 4.73 -18.05 -3.02
N PHE A 311 5.22 -18.25 -4.25
CA PHE A 311 4.50 -19.04 -5.27
C PHE A 311 4.30 -20.51 -4.89
N SER A 312 5.09 -21.02 -3.94
CA SER A 312 4.95 -22.39 -3.42
C SER A 312 4.04 -22.49 -2.19
N TYR A 313 3.53 -21.37 -1.68
CA TYR A 313 2.73 -21.37 -0.47
C TYR A 313 1.30 -21.87 -0.73
N ALA A 314 0.69 -22.45 0.30
CA ALA A 314 -0.74 -22.72 0.38
C ALA A 314 -1.49 -21.54 1.04
N ALA A 315 -2.81 -21.48 0.82
CA ALA A 315 -3.66 -20.44 1.39
C ALA A 315 -3.66 -20.38 2.93
N ASP A 316 -3.36 -21.50 3.59
CA ASP A 316 -3.34 -21.69 5.05
C ASP A 316 -1.94 -21.96 5.60
N THR A 317 -0.88 -21.67 4.82
CA THR A 317 0.53 -21.93 5.13
C THR A 317 0.91 -21.64 6.59
N SER A 318 1.57 -22.62 7.24
CA SER A 318 2.17 -22.42 8.56
C SER A 318 3.54 -21.76 8.47
N PHE A 319 4.04 -21.20 9.58
CA PHE A 319 5.42 -20.66 9.61
C PHE A 319 6.47 -21.69 9.19
N GLN A 320 6.35 -22.96 9.63
CA GLN A 320 7.29 -24.02 9.26
C GLN A 320 7.26 -24.32 7.77
N ALA A 321 6.06 -24.36 7.17
CA ALA A 321 5.92 -24.63 5.73
C ALA A 321 6.48 -23.47 4.89
N ALA A 322 6.17 -22.22 5.25
CA ALA A 322 6.75 -21.05 4.59
C ALA A 322 8.28 -21.01 4.71
N ALA A 323 8.82 -21.37 5.89
CA ALA A 323 10.26 -21.39 6.11
C ALA A 323 10.95 -22.47 5.27
N ALA A 324 10.34 -23.64 5.13
CA ALA A 324 10.82 -24.72 4.27
C ALA A 324 10.85 -24.33 2.79
N GLU A 325 9.78 -23.70 2.29
CA GLU A 325 9.72 -23.23 0.90
C GLU A 325 10.70 -22.07 0.64
N THR A 326 10.87 -21.16 1.60
CA THR A 326 11.85 -20.07 1.51
C THR A 326 13.28 -20.60 1.51
N TYR A 327 13.57 -21.60 2.34
CA TYR A 327 14.86 -22.32 2.32
C TYR A 327 15.11 -22.99 0.97
N ALA A 328 14.11 -23.69 0.42
CA ALA A 328 14.23 -24.37 -0.86
C ALA A 328 14.46 -23.37 -2.01
N ALA A 329 13.77 -22.24 -2.00
CA ALA A 329 13.97 -21.16 -2.96
C ALA A 329 15.39 -20.57 -2.87
N ALA A 330 15.88 -20.27 -1.66
CA ALA A 330 17.24 -19.78 -1.44
C ALA A 330 18.29 -20.80 -1.90
N ALA A 331 18.11 -22.09 -1.60
CA ALA A 331 19.02 -23.14 -2.04
C ALA A 331 19.11 -23.24 -3.56
N ALA A 332 17.98 -23.08 -4.26
CA ALA A 332 17.90 -23.17 -5.71
C ALA A 332 18.45 -21.93 -6.42
N ARG A 333 18.20 -20.73 -5.86
CA ARG A 333 18.56 -19.45 -6.50
C ARG A 333 19.92 -18.93 -6.08
N ASP A 334 20.21 -18.94 -4.79
CA ASP A 334 21.31 -18.21 -4.17
C ASP A 334 22.38 -19.14 -3.57
N GLY A 335 22.08 -20.45 -3.54
CA GLY A 335 22.99 -21.51 -3.12
C GLY A 335 22.89 -21.86 -1.63
N GLN A 336 23.69 -22.85 -1.24
CA GLN A 336 23.54 -23.50 0.07
C GLN A 336 23.83 -22.57 1.26
N ALA A 337 24.79 -21.65 1.14
CA ALA A 337 25.11 -20.72 2.23
C ALA A 337 23.94 -19.78 2.55
N ALA A 338 23.23 -19.30 1.52
CA ALA A 338 22.03 -18.50 1.68
C ALA A 338 20.88 -19.31 2.30
N ALA A 339 20.69 -20.56 1.85
CA ALA A 339 19.70 -21.46 2.45
C ALA A 339 19.99 -21.76 3.93
N ASP A 340 21.25 -22.02 4.28
CA ASP A 340 21.65 -22.24 5.66
C ASP A 340 21.37 -21.02 6.54
N LEU A 341 21.65 -19.81 6.04
CA LEU A 341 21.28 -18.56 6.71
C LEU A 341 19.76 -18.46 6.93
N VAL A 342 18.93 -18.74 5.92
CA VAL A 342 17.47 -18.74 6.04
C VAL A 342 17.01 -19.70 7.15
N ARG A 343 17.52 -20.93 7.14
CA ARG A 343 17.20 -21.93 8.18
C ARG A 343 17.59 -21.44 9.56
N ASP A 344 18.79 -20.89 9.71
CA ASP A 344 19.33 -20.46 11.00
C ASP A 344 18.55 -19.27 11.58
N ARG A 345 18.13 -18.32 10.73
CA ARG A 345 17.33 -17.16 11.16
C ARG A 345 15.90 -17.53 11.54
N PHE A 346 15.26 -18.45 10.81
CA PHE A 346 13.96 -18.98 11.24
C PHE A 346 14.07 -19.81 12.53
N ALA A 347 15.13 -20.61 12.67
CA ALA A 347 15.37 -21.37 13.90
C ALA A 347 15.57 -20.45 15.13
N ALA A 348 16.21 -19.29 14.96
CA ALA A 348 16.35 -18.28 16.00
C ALA A 348 15.01 -17.69 16.48
N ARG A 349 13.94 -17.81 15.67
CA ARG A 349 12.56 -17.42 16.02
C ARG A 349 11.71 -18.61 16.49
N GLY A 350 12.33 -19.77 16.71
CA GLY A 350 11.66 -21.02 17.10
C GLY A 350 10.97 -21.75 15.95
N ILE A 351 11.20 -21.36 14.70
CA ILE A 351 10.58 -21.96 13.51
C ILE A 351 11.54 -23.00 12.92
N THR A 352 11.28 -24.28 13.19
CA THR A 352 12.08 -25.41 12.68
C THR A 352 11.27 -26.25 11.70
N PHE A 353 11.91 -26.74 10.63
CA PHE A 353 11.26 -27.47 9.53
C PHE A 353 12.13 -28.61 8.99
#